data_AF-A0A0B8PAM3-F1
#
_entry.id   AF-A0A0B8PAM3-F1
#
_cell.length_a   1.000
_cell.length_b   1.000
_cell.length_c   1.000
_cell.angle_alpha   90.00
_cell.angle_beta   90.00
_cell.angle_gamma   90.00
#
_symmetry.space_group_name_H-M   'P 1'
#
loop_
_entity.id
_entity.type
_entity.pdbx_description
1 polymer ?
#
loop_
_entity_poly.entity_id
_entity_poly.type
_entity_poly.pdbx_seq_one_letter_code
_entity_poly.pdbx_strand_id
1 'polypeptide(L)' 'MGDLTLHGETKQITIDADFIGQGKDPWGGERAGFMGTTRLELADFNIPVMVHLAM' A
#
# COMPACT_ATOMS: atom_id res chain seq x y z
N MET A 1 6.26 -0.77 -9.31
CA MET A 1 7.02 -1.57 -8.32
C MET A 1 7.82 -0.62 -7.45
N GLY A 2 7.91 -0.89 -6.15
CA GLY A 2 8.67 -0.07 -5.22
C GLY A 2 8.95 -0.79 -3.91
N ASP A 3 9.88 -0.27 -3.13
CA ASP A 3 10.29 -0.87 -1.87
C ASP A 3 9.38 -0.42 -0.73
N LEU A 4 8.80 -1.40 -0.05
CA LEU A 4 8.09 -1.20 1.20
C LEU A 4 8.98 -1.63 2.34
N THR A 5 9.27 -0.71 3.26
CA THR A 5 9.85 -1.05 4.57
C THR A 5 8.75 -1.10 5.60
N LEU A 6 8.55 -2.28 6.19
CA LEU A 6 7.56 -2.51 7.23
C LEU A 6 8.18 -3.43 8.29
N HIS A 7 8.03 -3.05 9.56
CA HIS A 7 8.60 -3.80 10.69
C HIS A 7 10.13 -4.06 10.55
N GLY A 8 10.86 -3.09 9.98
CA GLY A 8 12.30 -3.18 9.77
C GLY A 8 12.74 -4.04 8.57
N GLU A 9 11.83 -4.75 7.93
CA GLU A 9 12.08 -5.55 6.72
C GLU A 9 11.74 -4.75 5.48
N THR A 10 12.65 -4.72 4.50
CA THR A 10 12.41 -4.08 3.19
C THR A 10 12.13 -5.14 2.14
N LYS A 11 10.97 -5.04 1.48
CA LYS A 11 10.56 -5.92 0.39
C LYS A 11 10.09 -5.11 -0.81
N GLN A 12 10.43 -5.58 -2.01
CA GLN A 12 9.89 -5.01 -3.23
C GLN A 12 8.44 -5.47 -3.42
N ILE A 13 7.53 -4.52 -3.61
CA ILE A 13 6.09 -4.78 -3.82
C ILE A 13 5.60 -4.14 -5.11
N THR A 14 4.46 -4.63 -5.58
CA THR A 14 3.69 -4.02 -6.68
C THR A 14 2.33 -3.61 -6.15
N ILE A 15 1.95 -2.36 -6.40
CA ILE A 15 0.58 -1.88 -6.18
C ILE A 15 -0.10 -1.91 -7.55
N ASP A 16 -1.21 -2.61 -7.64
CA ASP A 16 -2.10 -2.53 -8.80
C ASP A 16 -2.90 -1.24 -8.65
N ALA A 17 -2.55 -0.23 -9.43
CA ALA A 17 -3.03 1.13 -9.27
C ALA A 17 -3.74 1.62 -10.53
N ASP A 18 -4.97 2.10 -10.34
CA ASP A 18 -5.81 2.74 -11.34
C ASP A 18 -5.75 4.25 -11.20
N PHE A 19 -5.69 4.92 -12.35
CA PHE A 19 -5.86 6.36 -12.42
C PHE A 19 -7.35 6.73 -12.37
N ILE A 20 -7.72 7.59 -11.42
CA ILE A 20 -9.11 8.00 -11.20
C ILE A 20 -9.43 9.31 -11.91
N GLY A 21 -8.45 10.20 -12.07
CA GLY A 21 -8.62 11.47 -12.76
C GLY A 21 -7.62 12.52 -12.32
N GLN A 22 -7.56 13.62 -13.07
CA GLN A 22 -6.72 14.77 -12.73
C GLN A 22 -7.40 16.09 -13.09
N GLY A 23 -7.00 17.17 -12.45
CA GLY A 23 -7.51 18.50 -12.75
C GLY A 23 -6.88 19.60 -11.90
N LYS A 24 -7.25 20.83 -12.23
CA LYS A 24 -6.90 22.01 -11.43
C LYS A 24 -7.74 22.03 -10.17
N ASP A 25 -7.12 22.36 -9.04
CA ASP A 25 -7.83 22.56 -7.79
C ASP A 25 -8.25 24.04 -7.60
N PRO A 26 -9.21 24.32 -6.69
CA PRO A 26 -9.68 25.69 -6.44
C PRO A 26 -8.64 26.67 -5.91
N TRP A 27 -7.45 26.20 -5.55
CA TRP A 27 -6.37 27.02 -4.97
C TRP A 27 -5.23 27.27 -5.96
N GLY A 28 -5.42 26.93 -7.24
CA GLY A 28 -4.46 27.18 -8.31
C GLY A 28 -3.41 26.07 -8.48
N GLY A 29 -3.55 24.94 -7.78
CA GLY A 29 -2.72 23.76 -7.95
C GLY A 29 -3.27 22.78 -8.98
N GLU A 30 -2.52 21.71 -9.22
CA GLU A 30 -2.97 20.52 -9.96
C GLU A 30 -3.06 19.33 -9.02
N ARG A 31 -4.05 18.46 -9.25
CA ARG A 31 -4.26 17.24 -8.48
C ARG A 31 -4.49 16.07 -9.43
N ALA A 32 -3.95 14.92 -9.06
CA ALA A 32 -4.21 13.63 -9.70
C ALA A 32 -4.59 12.61 -8.63
N GLY A 33 -5.66 11.85 -8.88
CA GLY A 33 -6.15 10.80 -8.01
C GLY A 33 -5.82 9.43 -8.58
N PHE A 34 -5.36 8.55 -7.70
CA PHE A 34 -5.10 7.14 -7.99
C PHE A 34 -5.74 6.30 -6.88
N MET A 35 -6.20 5.10 -7.23
CA MET A 35 -6.65 4.08 -6.28
C MET A 35 -5.87 2.81 -6.57
N GLY A 36 -5.35 2.14 -5.55
CA GLY A 36 -4.66 0.89 -5.79
C GLY A 36 -4.72 -0.05 -4.62
N THR A 37 -4.52 -1.33 -4.92
CA THR A 37 -4.49 -2.39 -3.92
C THR A 37 -3.28 -3.28 -4.12
N THR A 38 -2.88 -3.93 -3.03
CA THR A 38 -1.88 -4.99 -3.06
C THR A 38 -2.15 -5.94 -1.90
N ARG A 39 -1.62 -7.15 -1.98
CA ARG A 39 -1.70 -8.15 -0.91
C ARG A 39 -0.30 -8.37 -0.35
N LEU A 40 -0.19 -8.28 0.97
CA LEU A 40 1.04 -8.52 1.70
C LEU A 40 0.85 -9.73 2.62
N GLU A 41 1.85 -10.60 2.69
CA GLU A 41 1.92 -11.63 3.72
C GLU A 41 2.66 -11.07 4.93
N LEU A 42 2.05 -11.14 6.11
CA LEU A 42 2.66 -10.62 7.35
C LEU A 42 3.98 -11.34 7.69
N ALA A 43 4.07 -12.63 7.32
CA ALA A 43 5.28 -13.43 7.51
C ALA A 43 6.49 -12.86 6.75
N ASP A 44 6.29 -12.21 5.59
CA ASP A 44 7.39 -11.62 4.80
C ASP A 44 8.07 -10.45 5.53
N PHE A 45 7.38 -9.87 6.51
CA PHE A 45 7.85 -8.75 7.31
C PHE A 45 8.12 -9.13 8.77
N ASN A 46 8.27 -10.44 9.06
CA ASN A 46 8.49 -10.97 10.41
C ASN A 46 7.40 -10.56 11.41
N ILE A 47 6.17 -10.33 10.93
CA ILE A 47 5.02 -10.01 11.78
C ILE A 47 4.28 -11.31 12.11
N PRO A 48 4.18 -11.70 13.39
CA PRO A 48 3.50 -12.94 13.77
C PRO A 48 1.99 -12.81 13.56
N VAL A 49 1.40 -13.79 12.88
CA VAL A 49 -0.05 -13.91 12.76
C VAL A 49 -0.57 -14.63 14.00
N MET A 50 -0.96 -13.86 15.03
CA MET A 50 -1.65 -14.44 16.18
C MET A 50 -3.10 -14.73 15.79
N VAL A 51 -3.39 -15.97 15.43
CA VAL A 51 -4.77 -16.46 15.42
C VAL A 51 -5.15 -16.65 16.88
N HIS A 52 -6.09 -15.85 17.39
CA HIS A 52 -6.67 -16.16 18.69
C HIS A 52 -7.46 -17.47 18.51
N LEU A 53 -6.84 -18.58 18.88
CA LEU A 53 -7.51 -19.86 19.03
C LEU A 53 -8.46 -19.70 20.22
N ALA A 54 -9.71 -19.34 19.94
CA ALA A 54 -10.79 -19.61 20.87
C ALA A 54 -10.88 -21.14 20.97
N MET A 55 -10.32 -21.67 22.06
CA MET A 55 -10.60 -23.04 22.51
C MET A 55 -12.03 -23.13 23.00
#